data_AF-A0A7X9CC88-F1
#
_entry.id   AF-A0A7X9CC88-F1
#
_cell.length_a   1.000
_cell.length_b   1.000
_cell.length_c   1.000
_cell.angle_alpha   90.00
_cell.angle_beta   90.00
_cell.angle_gamma   90.00
#
_symmetry.space_group_name_H-M   'P 1'
#
loop_
_entity.id
_entity.type
_entity.pdbx_description
1 polymer ?
#
loop_
_entity_poly.entity_id
_entity_poly.type
_entity_poly.pdbx_seq_one_letter_code
_entity_poly.pdbx_strand_id
1 'polypeptide(L)'
;MSDAGTSTAPRLRHRWVRLRVLLAVALLLGVGATPTLAAWTDSEQVSASFEAETLPPPTLTRDCQFRPGLLGIGARVRIYWAIPEGYSLDDIQVEASTSGLGSILAPLTGFSVRGNTEQLADGTYQTEVPANLLGGLLGLGSELEIAIVLAPDDKGDWTSEAASVASNAGLIVGLGGSCRNLT
;
A
#
# COMPACT_ATOMS: atom_id res chain seq x y z
N MET A 1 -30.48 112.79 20.92
CA MET A 1 -29.30 111.91 21.04
C MET A 1 -29.84 110.54 21.43
N SER A 2 -30.11 109.68 20.43
CA SER A 2 -29.15 108.68 19.89
C SER A 2 -28.92 107.55 20.90
N ASP A 3 -29.03 106.27 20.59
CA ASP A 3 -29.43 105.54 19.39
C ASP A 3 -29.79 104.11 19.84
N ALA A 4 -30.71 103.47 19.13
CA ALA A 4 -31.07 102.07 19.30
C ALA A 4 -30.09 101.15 18.55
N GLY A 5 -29.75 100.00 19.14
CA GLY A 5 -28.88 99.02 18.50
C GLY A 5 -29.20 97.59 18.94
N THR A 6 -30.29 97.03 18.41
CA THR A 6 -30.66 95.62 18.59
C THR A 6 -29.99 94.78 17.50
N SER A 7 -28.99 93.99 17.89
CA SER A 7 -28.34 93.01 17.02
C SER A 7 -29.04 91.65 17.15
N THR A 8 -29.60 91.13 16.05
CA THR A 8 -30.08 89.75 15.95
C THR A 8 -29.37 89.02 14.80
N ALA A 9 -28.46 88.11 15.15
CA ALA A 9 -28.03 87.02 14.28
C ALA A 9 -28.35 85.70 15.01
N PRO A 10 -29.10 84.76 14.39
CA PRO A 10 -28.42 83.58 13.84
C PRO A 10 -29.21 82.86 12.73
N ARG A 11 -28.69 82.75 11.50
CA ARG A 11 -29.29 81.90 10.44
C ARG A 11 -28.37 80.83 9.83
N LEU A 12 -27.06 80.95 10.01
CA LEU A 12 -26.08 80.07 9.35
C LEU A 12 -25.98 78.67 9.97
N ARG A 13 -26.15 78.54 11.29
CA ARG A 13 -25.89 77.30 12.03
C ARG A 13 -26.87 76.16 11.70
N HIS A 14 -28.09 76.50 11.30
CA HIS A 14 -29.17 75.52 11.05
C HIS A 14 -29.05 74.80 9.70
N ARG A 15 -28.45 75.46 8.69
CA ARG A 15 -28.23 74.84 7.36
C ARG A 15 -27.19 73.72 7.39
N TRP A 16 -26.13 73.91 8.17
CA TRP A 16 -25.06 72.91 8.32
C TRP A 16 -25.52 71.66 9.05
N VAL A 17 -26.41 71.80 10.04
CA VAL A 17 -26.98 70.65 10.76
C VAL A 17 -27.82 69.79 9.80
N ARG A 18 -28.67 70.41 8.97
CA ARG A 18 -29.49 69.68 7.99
C ARG A 18 -28.66 68.92 6.97
N LEU A 19 -27.59 69.53 6.46
CA LEU A 19 -26.69 68.87 5.50
C LEU A 19 -26.01 67.63 6.13
N ARG A 20 -25.53 67.74 7.38
CA ARG A 20 -24.91 66.61 8.08
C ARG A 20 -25.89 65.47 8.34
N VAL A 21 -27.14 65.80 8.70
CA VAL A 21 -28.19 64.79 8.89
C VAL A 21 -28.49 64.06 7.58
N LEU A 22 -28.63 64.78 6.47
CA LEU A 22 -28.86 64.16 5.16
C LEU A 22 -27.69 63.28 4.72
N LEU A 23 -26.45 63.72 4.96
CA LEU A 23 -25.26 62.94 4.63
C LEU A 23 -25.18 61.65 5.48
N ALA A 24 -25.47 61.76 6.78
CA ALA A 24 -25.49 60.61 7.68
C ALA A 24 -26.59 59.60 7.30
N VAL A 25 -27.78 60.09 6.93
CA VAL A 25 -28.89 59.24 6.46
C VAL A 25 -28.54 58.57 5.13
N ALA A 26 -27.95 59.29 4.17
CA ALA A 26 -27.52 58.72 2.90
C ALA A 26 -26.45 57.63 3.08
N LEU A 27 -25.52 57.84 4.02
CA LEU A 27 -24.47 56.87 4.36
C LEU A 27 -25.05 55.61 5.03
N LEU A 28 -26.00 55.79 5.96
CA LEU A 28 -26.68 54.67 6.64
C LEU A 28 -27.57 53.86 5.70
N LEU A 29 -28.16 54.50 4.68
CA LEU A 29 -28.97 53.83 3.66
C LEU A 29 -28.12 53.17 2.56
N GLY A 30 -26.79 53.29 2.61
CA GLY A 30 -25.89 52.69 1.63
C GLY A 30 -26.11 53.20 0.20
N VAL A 31 -26.58 54.45 0.03
CA VAL A 31 -26.80 55.05 -1.28
C VAL A 31 -25.45 55.20 -1.97
N GLY A 32 -25.18 54.35 -2.97
CA GLY A 32 -23.90 54.28 -3.68
C GLY A 32 -23.03 53.07 -3.33
N ALA A 33 -23.47 52.19 -2.42
CA ALA A 33 -22.81 50.91 -2.18
C ALA A 33 -23.20 49.92 -3.28
N THR A 34 -22.32 49.74 -4.27
CA THR A 34 -22.44 48.66 -5.25
C THR A 34 -21.85 47.38 -4.64
N PRO A 35 -22.58 46.26 -4.57
CA PRO A 35 -22.01 45.00 -4.12
C PRO A 35 -20.91 44.59 -5.10
N THR A 36 -19.67 44.52 -4.63
CA THR A 36 -18.58 43.91 -5.39
C THR A 36 -18.64 42.40 -5.16
N LEU A 37 -19.13 41.65 -6.15
CA LEU A 37 -19.03 40.19 -6.15
C LEU A 37 -17.55 39.83 -6.26
N ALA A 38 -16.95 39.46 -5.12
CA ALA A 38 -15.62 38.93 -5.11
C ALA A 38 -15.70 37.45 -5.54
N ALA A 39 -15.60 37.21 -6.85
CA ALA A 39 -15.55 35.86 -7.42
C ALA A 39 -14.13 35.29 -7.19
N TRP A 40 -13.91 34.65 -6.06
CA TRP A 40 -12.64 33.98 -5.69
C TRP A 40 -12.57 32.51 -6.12
N THR A 41 -13.37 32.10 -7.10
CA THR A 41 -13.40 30.72 -7.56
C THR A 41 -13.06 30.70 -9.04
N ASP A 42 -11.76 30.73 -9.34
CA ASP A 42 -11.30 30.16 -10.60
C ASP A 42 -11.24 28.65 -10.42
N SER A 43 -11.98 27.92 -11.26
CA SER A 43 -12.03 26.47 -11.18
C SER A 43 -10.84 25.88 -11.95
N GLU A 44 -9.73 25.64 -11.26
CA GLU A 44 -8.62 24.88 -11.82
C GLU A 44 -8.98 23.40 -11.86
N GLN A 45 -9.23 22.88 -13.06
CA GLN A 45 -9.47 21.46 -13.28
C GLN A 45 -8.14 20.79 -13.58
N VAL A 46 -7.62 20.04 -12.60
CA VAL A 46 -6.49 19.13 -12.80
C VAL A 46 -7.04 17.72 -13.00
N SER A 47 -6.79 17.16 -14.18
CA SER A 47 -7.05 15.76 -14.45
C SER A 47 -5.77 14.96 -14.24
N ALA A 48 -5.83 13.92 -13.40
CA ALA A 48 -4.77 12.95 -13.24
C ALA A 48 -5.32 11.54 -13.48
N SER A 49 -4.52 10.70 -14.13
CA SER A 49 -4.78 9.27 -14.28
C SER A 49 -3.92 8.49 -13.28
N PHE A 50 -4.53 7.57 -12.55
CA PHE A 50 -3.83 6.63 -11.69
C PHE A 50 -4.04 5.23 -12.28
N GLU A 51 -2.95 4.53 -12.54
CA GLU A 51 -2.97 3.11 -12.88
C GLU A 51 -2.37 2.34 -11.70
N ALA A 52 -2.95 1.18 -11.39
CA ALA A 52 -2.38 0.29 -10.39
C ALA A 52 -1.12 -0.34 -10.98
N GLU A 53 0.00 -0.20 -10.28
CA GLU A 53 1.23 -0.91 -10.62
C GLU A 53 1.05 -2.41 -10.33
N THR A 54 1.42 -3.26 -11.28
CA THR A 54 1.36 -4.71 -11.12
C THR A 54 2.75 -5.26 -10.83
N LEU A 55 2.88 -6.00 -9.72
CA LEU A 55 4.12 -6.69 -9.40
C LEU A 55 4.20 -7.97 -10.22
N PRO A 56 5.26 -8.17 -11.04
CA PRO A 56 5.42 -9.40 -11.79
C PRO A 56 5.64 -10.58 -10.84
N PRO A 57 5.03 -11.75 -11.09
CA PRO A 57 5.24 -12.91 -10.24
C PRO A 57 6.62 -13.53 -10.46
N PRO A 58 7.23 -14.10 -9.42
CA PRO A 58 8.31 -15.07 -9.59
C PRO A 58 7.86 -16.22 -10.51
N THR A 59 8.82 -16.85 -11.19
CA THR A 59 8.50 -17.95 -12.12
C THR A 59 9.18 -19.24 -11.69
N LEU A 60 8.46 -20.36 -11.68
CA LEU A 60 9.04 -21.68 -11.44
C LEU A 60 9.79 -22.12 -12.69
N THR A 61 11.08 -22.44 -12.53
CA THR A 61 11.97 -22.72 -13.68
C THR A 61 12.13 -24.20 -13.96
N ARG A 62 11.88 -25.05 -12.96
CA ARG A 62 11.99 -26.52 -13.04
C ARG A 62 11.00 -27.18 -12.08
N ASP A 63 10.79 -28.48 -12.24
CA ASP A 63 10.04 -29.27 -11.27
C ASP A 63 10.73 -29.24 -9.90
N CYS A 64 9.94 -28.96 -8.86
CA CYS A 64 10.42 -29.02 -7.49
C CYS A 64 10.75 -30.45 -7.05
N GLN A 65 11.64 -30.59 -6.06
CA GLN A 65 12.16 -31.89 -5.62
C GLN A 65 12.01 -32.07 -4.13
N PHE A 66 11.38 -33.17 -3.71
CA PHE A 66 11.42 -33.61 -2.33
C PHE A 66 12.71 -34.40 -2.06
N ARG A 67 13.45 -34.01 -1.03
CA ARG A 67 14.68 -34.67 -0.57
C ARG A 67 14.42 -35.25 0.82
N PRO A 68 14.29 -36.58 0.98
CA PRO A 68 13.83 -37.21 2.23
C PRO A 68 14.84 -37.16 3.40
N GLY A 69 16.10 -36.81 3.15
CA GLY A 69 17.15 -36.87 4.18
C GLY A 69 17.47 -38.29 4.64
N LEU A 70 18.28 -38.43 5.69
CA LEU A 70 18.61 -39.73 6.30
C LEU A 70 17.64 -40.00 7.45
N LEU A 71 16.86 -41.07 7.37
CA LEU A 71 15.84 -41.39 8.38
C LEU A 71 14.78 -40.28 8.58
N GLY A 72 14.52 -39.45 7.56
CA GLY A 72 13.66 -38.26 7.66
C GLY A 72 14.35 -37.04 8.28
N ILE A 73 15.58 -37.17 8.78
CA ILE A 73 16.37 -36.07 9.33
C ILE A 73 16.98 -35.27 8.18
N GLY A 74 16.76 -33.95 8.19
CA GLY A 74 17.22 -33.05 7.13
C GLY A 74 16.42 -33.17 5.84
N ALA A 75 15.19 -33.71 5.93
CA ALA A 75 14.24 -33.69 4.83
C ALA A 75 13.94 -32.25 4.41
N ARG A 76 13.85 -31.98 3.11
CA ARG A 76 13.69 -30.62 2.56
C ARG A 76 13.00 -30.64 1.20
N VAL A 77 12.31 -29.57 0.90
CA VAL A 77 11.70 -29.29 -0.41
C VAL A 77 12.61 -28.33 -1.14
N ARG A 78 13.04 -28.70 -2.33
CA ARG A 78 13.87 -27.87 -3.19
C ARG A 78 13.03 -27.27 -4.30
N ILE A 79 12.99 -25.95 -4.36
CA ILE A 79 12.18 -25.18 -5.31
C ILE A 79 13.14 -24.43 -6.24
N TYR A 80 12.89 -24.49 -7.54
CA TYR A 80 13.67 -23.79 -8.56
C TYR A 80 12.84 -22.68 -9.17
N TRP A 81 13.34 -21.46 -9.13
CA TRP A 81 12.56 -20.28 -9.48
C TRP A 81 13.45 -19.14 -9.98
N ALA A 82 12.85 -18.12 -10.59
CA ALA A 82 13.53 -16.91 -11.03
C ALA A 82 12.84 -15.65 -10.50
N ILE A 83 13.65 -14.66 -10.14
CA ILE A 83 13.20 -13.31 -9.75
C ILE A 83 12.94 -12.51 -11.03
N PRO A 84 11.84 -11.73 -11.10
CA PRO A 84 11.61 -10.81 -12.19
C PRO A 84 12.69 -9.73 -12.32
N GLU A 85 12.91 -9.19 -13.51
CA GLU A 85 13.89 -8.12 -13.71
C GLU A 85 13.57 -6.89 -12.86
N GLY A 86 14.62 -6.27 -12.30
CA GLY A 86 14.49 -5.07 -11.45
C GLY A 86 14.33 -5.35 -9.96
N TYR A 87 14.19 -6.62 -9.55
CA TYR A 87 14.03 -7.01 -8.15
C TYR A 87 15.22 -7.85 -7.63
N SER A 88 15.29 -7.98 -6.31
CA SER A 88 16.36 -8.66 -5.60
C SER A 88 15.82 -9.73 -4.66
N LEU A 89 16.72 -10.52 -4.06
CA LEU A 89 16.34 -11.51 -3.05
C LEU A 89 15.76 -10.90 -1.77
N ASP A 90 16.05 -9.62 -1.50
CA ASP A 90 15.51 -8.92 -0.32
C ASP A 90 14.02 -8.59 -0.50
N ASP A 91 13.53 -8.59 -1.75
CA ASP A 91 12.12 -8.35 -2.10
C ASP A 91 11.28 -9.64 -2.11
N ILE A 92 11.86 -10.78 -1.73
CA ILE A 92 11.22 -12.09 -1.85
C ILE A 92 10.82 -12.62 -0.49
N GLN A 93 9.56 -13.06 -0.41
CA GLN A 93 9.01 -13.74 0.75
C GLN A 93 8.59 -15.16 0.38
N VAL A 94 8.81 -16.09 1.33
CA VAL A 94 8.32 -17.46 1.22
C VAL A 94 7.22 -17.68 2.25
N GLU A 95 6.08 -18.10 1.74
CA GLU A 95 4.88 -18.37 2.51
C GLU A 95 4.55 -19.85 2.47
N ALA A 96 3.82 -20.32 3.47
CA ALA A 96 3.27 -21.66 3.44
C ALA A 96 1.84 -21.69 3.96
N SER A 97 1.10 -22.67 3.46
CA SER A 97 -0.23 -23.04 3.94
C SER A 97 -0.39 -24.55 3.90
N THR A 98 -1.31 -25.06 4.68
CA THR A 98 -1.70 -26.46 4.65
C THR A 98 -2.90 -26.58 3.73
N SER A 99 -2.64 -26.85 2.45
CA SER A 99 -3.67 -26.82 1.40
C SER A 99 -4.73 -27.89 1.67
N GLY A 100 -5.96 -27.44 1.96
CA GLY A 100 -7.13 -28.29 2.18
C GLY A 100 -8.37 -27.61 2.79
N LEU A 101 -8.26 -26.45 3.46
CA LEU A 101 -9.39 -25.85 4.24
C LEU A 101 -9.45 -24.31 4.22
N GLY A 102 -9.18 -23.65 3.09
CA GLY A 102 -9.37 -22.18 2.98
C GLY A 102 -8.48 -21.35 3.91
N SER A 103 -7.26 -21.83 4.20
CA SER A 103 -6.31 -21.16 5.08
C SER A 103 -5.42 -20.19 4.30
N ILE A 104 -5.18 -19.02 4.91
CA ILE A 104 -4.40 -17.89 4.40
C ILE A 104 -2.93 -18.32 4.30
N LEU A 105 -2.29 -18.12 3.14
CA LEU A 105 -0.83 -18.23 3.01
C LEU A 105 -0.20 -17.26 4.03
N ALA A 106 0.73 -17.77 4.83
CA ALA A 106 1.38 -16.99 5.86
C ALA A 106 2.90 -17.09 5.73
N PRO A 107 3.65 -16.02 6.07
CA PRO A 107 5.11 -16.08 6.09
C PRO A 107 5.60 -17.25 6.95
N LEU A 108 6.56 -18.00 6.43
CA LEU A 108 7.20 -19.07 7.18
C LEU A 108 8.03 -18.50 8.35
N THR A 109 7.45 -18.48 9.56
CA THR A 109 8.12 -17.94 10.75
C THR A 109 9.44 -18.65 11.03
N GLY A 110 10.53 -17.89 11.17
CA GLY A 110 11.87 -18.43 11.42
C GLY A 110 12.58 -18.99 10.18
N PHE A 111 11.97 -18.91 9.00
CA PHE A 111 12.62 -19.21 7.73
C PHE A 111 13.38 -17.98 7.22
N SER A 112 14.62 -18.18 6.78
CA SER A 112 15.42 -17.13 6.13
C SER A 112 15.52 -17.42 4.64
N VAL A 113 14.88 -16.60 3.80
CA VAL A 113 14.97 -16.75 2.33
C VAL A 113 16.43 -16.68 1.88
N ARG A 114 17.15 -15.62 2.29
CA ARG A 114 18.58 -15.44 1.95
C ARG A 114 19.46 -16.59 2.46
N GLY A 115 19.20 -17.11 3.66
CA GLY A 115 19.97 -18.21 4.23
C GLY A 115 19.71 -19.58 3.62
N ASN A 116 18.58 -19.75 2.92
CA ASN A 116 18.15 -21.01 2.34
C ASN A 116 18.07 -20.97 0.80
N THR A 117 18.54 -19.89 0.19
CA THR A 117 18.49 -19.69 -1.27
C THR A 117 19.89 -19.54 -1.83
N GLU A 118 20.18 -20.32 -2.87
CA GLU A 118 21.42 -20.28 -3.63
C GLU A 118 21.12 -19.82 -5.06
N GLN A 119 21.93 -18.90 -5.59
CA GLN A 119 21.86 -18.54 -7.00
C GLN A 119 22.62 -19.57 -7.84
N LEU A 120 21.98 -20.05 -8.90
CA LEU A 120 22.54 -21.00 -9.85
C LEU A 120 23.32 -20.28 -10.96
N ALA A 121 24.17 -21.02 -11.68
CA ALA A 121 25.01 -20.48 -12.74
C ALA A 121 24.24 -19.88 -13.93
N ASP A 122 22.96 -20.24 -14.10
CA ASP A 122 22.06 -19.71 -15.13
C ASP A 122 21.31 -18.44 -14.68
N GLY A 123 21.62 -17.91 -13.49
CA GLY A 123 20.98 -16.72 -12.94
C GLY A 123 19.67 -16.99 -12.20
N THR A 124 19.18 -18.24 -12.21
CA THR A 124 18.00 -18.65 -11.45
C THR A 124 18.35 -18.95 -9.99
N TYR A 125 17.35 -19.21 -9.16
CA TYR A 125 17.50 -19.45 -7.74
C TYR A 125 17.00 -20.84 -7.36
N GLN A 126 17.66 -21.42 -6.37
CA GLN A 126 17.26 -22.66 -5.72
C GLN A 126 17.02 -22.37 -4.24
N THR A 127 15.80 -22.58 -3.75
CA THR A 127 15.46 -22.44 -2.33
C THR A 127 15.21 -23.81 -1.71
N GLU A 128 15.82 -24.09 -0.57
CA GLU A 128 15.58 -25.30 0.21
C GLU A 128 14.72 -24.99 1.44
N VAL A 129 13.48 -25.49 1.47
CA VAL A 129 12.57 -25.35 2.61
C VAL A 129 12.64 -26.60 3.49
N PRO A 130 13.13 -26.51 4.73
CA PRO A 130 13.25 -27.66 5.62
C PRO A 130 11.89 -28.27 5.97
N ALA A 131 11.73 -29.58 5.80
CA ALA A 131 10.48 -30.28 6.03
C ALA A 131 10.12 -30.42 7.53
N ASN A 132 11.03 -30.13 8.45
CA ASN A 132 10.73 -30.04 9.88
C ASN A 132 9.94 -28.77 10.23
N LEU A 133 10.16 -27.66 9.52
CA LEU A 133 9.30 -26.47 9.64
C LEU A 133 7.88 -26.78 9.15
N LEU A 134 7.81 -27.63 8.12
CA LEU A 134 6.58 -28.09 7.49
C LEU A 134 5.80 -29.13 8.34
N GLY A 135 6.51 -30.09 8.94
CA GLY A 135 5.91 -31.16 9.76
C GLY A 135 5.51 -30.74 11.18
N GLY A 136 6.13 -29.68 11.72
CA GLY A 136 5.73 -29.09 13.00
C GLY A 136 4.37 -28.39 12.98
N LEU A 137 3.88 -28.03 11.78
CA LEU A 137 2.63 -27.30 11.61
C LEU A 137 1.40 -28.21 11.65
N LEU A 138 1.33 -29.35 10.94
CA LEU A 138 0.11 -30.19 10.92
C LEU A 138 0.33 -31.69 10.61
N GLY A 139 1.30 -32.34 11.24
CA GLY A 139 1.35 -33.80 11.31
C GLY A 139 1.78 -34.51 10.01
N LEU A 140 2.33 -35.70 10.18
CA LEU A 140 2.91 -36.52 9.11
C LEU A 140 1.81 -36.93 8.11
N GLY A 141 1.88 -36.40 6.88
CA GLY A 141 1.00 -36.80 5.77
C GLY A 141 0.11 -35.71 5.18
N SER A 142 0.12 -34.49 5.71
CA SER A 142 -0.61 -33.35 5.11
C SER A 142 0.11 -32.80 3.87
N GLU A 143 -0.63 -32.47 2.82
CA GLU A 143 -0.11 -31.67 1.70
C GLU A 143 0.04 -30.22 2.14
N LEU A 144 1.19 -29.62 1.82
CA LEU A 144 1.54 -28.26 2.14
C LEU A 144 1.77 -27.50 0.84
N GLU A 145 1.18 -26.32 0.75
CA GLU A 145 1.48 -25.37 -0.29
C GLU A 145 2.59 -24.44 0.20
N ILE A 146 3.62 -24.27 -0.61
CA ILE A 146 4.72 -23.34 -0.38
C ILE A 146 4.69 -22.35 -1.54
N ALA A 147 4.55 -21.08 -1.22
CA ALA A 147 4.44 -19.99 -2.18
C ALA A 147 5.69 -19.10 -2.12
N ILE A 148 6.19 -18.70 -3.28
CA ILE A 148 7.21 -17.66 -3.42
C ILE A 148 6.52 -16.44 -3.99
N VAL A 149 6.56 -15.34 -3.26
CA VAL A 149 5.93 -14.06 -3.64
C VAL A 149 6.97 -12.95 -3.66
N LEU A 150 6.74 -11.97 -4.53
CA LEU A 150 7.46 -10.71 -4.54
C LEU A 150 6.71 -9.72 -3.66
N ALA A 151 7.39 -9.22 -2.62
CA ALA A 151 6.87 -8.31 -1.61
C ALA A 151 7.94 -7.24 -1.26
N PRO A 152 8.18 -6.26 -2.15
CA PRO A 152 9.22 -5.26 -1.98
C PRO A 152 8.81 -4.19 -0.96
N ASP A 153 9.70 -3.89 -0.01
CA ASP A 153 9.43 -2.98 1.12
C ASP A 153 9.05 -1.55 0.67
N ASP A 154 9.57 -1.08 -0.47
CA ASP A 154 9.32 0.26 -1.00
C ASP A 154 7.94 0.40 -1.67
N LYS A 155 7.25 -0.72 -1.91
CA LYS A 155 5.89 -0.75 -2.45
C LYS A 155 4.82 -0.95 -1.38
N GLY A 156 5.16 -1.00 -0.09
CA GLY A 156 4.20 -1.21 1.00
C GLY A 156 3.67 -2.65 1.06
N ASP A 157 2.38 -2.84 1.36
CA ASP A 157 1.79 -4.19 1.55
C ASP A 157 1.44 -4.92 0.23
N TRP A 158 2.00 -4.47 -0.90
CA TRP A 158 1.73 -5.07 -2.20
C TRP A 158 2.52 -6.36 -2.37
N THR A 159 1.82 -7.42 -2.78
CA THR A 159 2.42 -8.71 -3.11
C THR A 159 2.06 -9.11 -4.54
N SER A 160 2.97 -9.80 -5.22
CA SER A 160 2.71 -10.38 -6.54
C SER A 160 1.79 -11.61 -6.44
N GLU A 161 1.33 -12.09 -7.59
CA GLU A 161 0.87 -13.48 -7.71
C GLU A 161 1.99 -14.44 -7.26
N ALA A 162 1.58 -15.58 -6.69
CA ALA A 162 2.49 -16.55 -6.10
C ALA A 162 2.98 -17.59 -7.11
N ALA A 163 4.28 -17.90 -7.05
CA ALA A 163 4.81 -19.14 -7.59
C ALA A 163 4.71 -20.23 -6.53
N SER A 164 3.69 -21.07 -6.63
CA SER A 164 3.39 -22.08 -5.60
C SER A 164 3.81 -23.50 -5.98
N VAL A 165 4.19 -24.28 -4.97
CA VAL A 165 4.41 -25.73 -5.08
C VAL A 165 3.64 -26.46 -3.99
N ALA A 166 3.13 -27.64 -4.29
CA ALA A 166 2.56 -28.54 -3.29
C ALA A 166 3.59 -29.61 -2.93
N SER A 167 3.79 -29.85 -1.63
CA SER A 167 4.67 -30.89 -1.13
C SER A 167 4.04 -31.68 0.01
N ASN A 168 4.35 -32.97 0.06
CA ASN A 168 4.01 -33.84 1.17
C ASN A 168 5.31 -34.36 1.81
N ALA A 169 5.43 -34.28 3.13
CA ALA A 169 6.62 -34.72 3.86
C ALA A 169 6.74 -36.26 3.98
N GLY A 170 5.74 -37.02 3.54
CA GLY A 170 5.66 -38.48 3.67
C GLY A 170 5.22 -38.93 5.07
N LEU A 171 4.84 -40.21 5.20
CA LEU A 171 4.26 -40.75 6.43
C LEU A 171 5.31 -41.21 7.46
N ILE A 172 6.47 -41.76 7.02
CA ILE A 172 7.52 -42.29 7.91
C ILE A 172 8.88 -42.20 7.19
N VAL A 173 9.91 -41.61 7.83
CA VAL A 173 11.30 -41.59 7.29
C VAL A 173 11.42 -40.90 5.91
N GLY A 174 10.48 -40.02 5.55
CA GLY A 174 10.44 -39.36 4.24
C GLY A 174 10.02 -40.26 3.08
N LEU A 175 9.60 -41.51 3.35
CA LEU A 175 9.02 -42.37 2.33
C LEU A 175 7.62 -41.87 1.95
N GLY A 176 7.39 -41.76 0.64
CA GLY A 176 6.15 -41.22 0.07
C GLY A 176 6.10 -39.69 0.00
N GLY A 177 7.19 -38.99 0.30
CA GLY A 177 7.25 -37.55 0.11
C GLY A 177 7.24 -37.18 -1.37
N SER A 178 6.55 -36.09 -1.70
CA SER A 178 6.38 -35.61 -3.06
C SER A 178 6.52 -34.10 -3.13
N CYS A 179 6.83 -33.60 -4.32
CA CYS A 179 6.75 -32.19 -4.64
C CYS A 179 6.22 -32.04 -6.06
N ARG A 180 5.29 -31.11 -6.28
CA ARG A 180 4.77 -30.74 -7.60
C ARG A 180 4.56 -29.24 -7.69
N ASN A 181 4.83 -28.68 -8.86
CA ASN A 181 4.54 -27.28 -9.14
C ASN A 181 3.02 -27.08 -9.24
N LEU A 182 2.51 -25.98 -8.69
CA LEU A 182 1.14 -25.52 -8.87
C LEU A 182 1.13 -24.46 -9.97
N THR A 183 0.09 -24.47 -10.78
CA THR A 183 -0.13 -23.57 -11.92
C THR A 183 -1.27 -22.63 -11.65
#